data_AF-A0A3N5VLT0-F1
#
_entry.id   AF-A0A3N5VLT0-F1
#
_cell.length_a   1.000
_cell.length_b   1.000
_cell.length_c   1.000
_cell.angle_alpha   90.00
_cell.angle_beta   90.00
_cell.angle_gamma   90.00
#
_symmetry.space_group_name_H-M   'P 1'
#
loop_
_entity.id
_entity.type
_entity.pdbx_description
1 polymer ?
#
loop_
_entity_poly.entity_id
_entity_poly.type
_entity_poly.pdbx_seq_one_letter_code
_entity_poly.pdbx_strand_id
1 'polypeptide(L)' 'MSLKGFHIVFVSVSMMLFAFLILWGFVLSPEKTTLSSAMGIVGMIGTLLMPVYGVYFLRKARRNHL' A
#
# COMPACT_ATOMS: atom_id res chain seq x y z
N MET A 1 -18.22 -12.15 5.74
CA MET A 1 -17.50 -11.76 4.50
C MET A 1 -16.41 -12.76 4.22
N SER A 2 -16.14 -13.09 2.95
CA SER A 2 -15.02 -13.99 2.63
C SER A 2 -13.69 -13.31 2.99
N LEU A 3 -12.74 -14.08 3.53
CA LEU A 3 -11.41 -13.60 3.90
C LEU A 3 -10.70 -12.93 2.71
N LYS A 4 -10.99 -13.40 1.49
CA LYS A 4 -10.50 -12.85 0.22
C LYS A 4 -11.03 -11.44 -0.06
N GLY A 5 -12.33 -11.20 0.16
CA GLY A 5 -12.94 -9.89 -0.08
C GLY A 5 -12.38 -8.80 0.83
N PHE A 6 -12.27 -9.10 2.14
CA PHE A 6 -11.63 -8.18 3.09
C PHE A 6 -10.19 -7.85 2.69
N HIS A 7 -9.43 -8.85 2.24
CA HIS A 7 -8.04 -8.65 1.86
C HIS A 7 -7.86 -7.77 0.62
N ILE A 8 -8.70 -7.95 -0.40
CA ILE A 8 -8.68 -7.10 -1.59
C ILE A 8 -9.00 -5.65 -1.23
N VAL A 9 -10.03 -5.44 -0.40
CA VAL A 9 -10.39 -4.10 0.08
C VAL A 9 -9.23 -3.48 0.86
N PHE A 10 -8.63 -4.22 1.79
CA PHE A 10 -7.47 -3.78 2.56
C PHE A 10 -6.31 -3.34 1.65
N VAL A 11 -5.90 -4.19 0.70
CA VAL A 11 -4.80 -3.88 -0.23
C VAL A 11 -5.12 -2.64 -1.07
N SER A 12 -6.37 -2.49 -1.52
CA SER A 12 -6.79 -1.34 -2.33
C SER A 12 -6.75 -0.02 -1.53
N VAL A 13 -7.28 -0.02 -0.30
CA VAL A 13 -7.26 1.15 0.58
C VAL A 13 -5.82 1.51 0.98
N SER A 14 -4.98 0.51 1.28
CA SER A 14 -3.56 0.75 1.56
C SER A 14 -2.81 1.32 0.37
N MET A 15 -3.04 0.84 -0.86
CA MET A 15 -2.46 1.45 -2.06
C MET A 15 -2.90 2.90 -2.22
N MET A 16 -4.17 3.22 -1.98
CA MET A 16 -4.68 4.59 -2.07
C MET A 16 -4.02 5.51 -1.04
N LEU A 17 -3.84 5.02 0.19
CA LEU A 17 -3.11 5.73 1.24
C LEU A 17 -1.64 5.97 0.84
N PHE A 18 -0.95 4.95 0.35
CA PHE A 18 0.46 5.11 -0.05
C PHE A 18 0.63 6.02 -1.26
N ALA A 19 -0.27 5.94 -2.26
CA ALA A 19 -0.30 6.87 -3.38
C ALA A 19 -0.52 8.32 -2.90
N PHE A 20 -1.41 8.51 -1.94
CA PHE A 20 -1.61 9.81 -1.30
C PHE A 20 -0.34 10.29 -0.57
N LEU A 21 0.36 9.42 0.17
CA LEU A 21 1.61 9.78 0.85
C LEU A 21 2.73 10.17 -0.13
N ILE A 22 2.82 9.51 -1.28
CA ILE A 22 3.75 9.89 -2.37
C ILE A 22 3.40 11.28 -2.89
N LEU A 23 2.12 11.49 -3.26
CA LEU A 23 1.67 12.76 -3.80
C LEU A 23 1.86 13.89 -2.79
N TRP A 24 1.51 13.65 -1.53
CA TRP A 24 1.69 14.59 -0.45
C TRP A 24 3.17 14.90 -0.22
N GLY A 25 4.01 13.88 -0.06
CA GLY A 25 5.43 14.04 0.27
C GLY A 25 6.24 14.75 -0.81
N PHE A 26 5.90 14.57 -2.09
CA PHE A 26 6.68 15.13 -3.20
C PHE A 26 6.06 16.34 -3.89
N VAL A 27 4.73 16.45 -3.91
CA VAL A 27 4.01 17.46 -4.72
C VAL A 27 3.28 18.48 -3.84
N LEU A 28 2.53 18.02 -2.83
CA LEU A 28 1.64 18.90 -2.07
C LEU A 28 2.25 19.47 -0.78
N SER A 29 3.36 18.91 -0.31
CA SER A 29 3.98 19.36 0.95
C SER A 29 4.54 20.78 0.78
N PRO A 30 4.05 21.76 1.56
CA PRO A 30 4.49 23.15 1.45
C PRO A 30 5.94 23.35 1.91
N GLU A 31 6.43 22.49 2.82
CA GLU A 31 7.81 22.50 3.29
C GLU A 31 8.49 21.17 2.98
N LYS A 32 9.57 21.21 2.19
CA LYS A 32 10.39 20.03 1.90
C LYS A 32 11.31 19.69 3.07
N THR A 33 10.69 19.20 4.14
CA THR A 33 11.38 18.71 5.33
C THR A 33 11.80 17.25 5.15
N THR A 34 12.75 16.78 5.98
CA THR A 34 13.15 15.37 6.03
C THR A 34 11.94 14.45 6.25
N LEU A 35 10.94 14.89 7.03
CA LEU A 35 9.71 14.15 7.28
C LEU A 35 8.87 13.99 6.00
N SER A 36 8.68 15.07 5.23
CA SER A 36 7.92 15.02 3.97
C SER A 36 8.54 14.02 2.97
N SER A 37 9.86 14.04 2.84
CA SER A 37 10.60 13.14 1.95
C SER A 37 10.57 11.70 2.46
N ALA A 38 10.72 11.47 3.77
CA ALA A 38 10.60 10.15 4.37
C ALA A 38 9.20 9.55 4.15
N MET A 39 8.14 10.34 4.33
CA MET A 39 6.76 9.89 4.07
C MET A 39 6.52 9.55 2.60
N GLY A 40 7.07 10.33 1.67
CA GLY A 40 7.02 10.01 0.23
C GLY A 40 7.74 8.71 -0.12
N ILE A 41 8.94 8.47 0.45
CA ILE A 41 9.70 7.23 0.27
C ILE A 41 8.97 6.03 0.87
N VAL A 42 8.42 6.16 2.08
CA VAL A 42 7.59 5.12 2.71
C VAL A 42 6.36 4.82 1.84
N GLY A 43 5.74 5.84 1.26
CA GLY A 43 4.67 5.69 0.28
C GLY A 43 5.09 4.87 -0.95
N MET A 44 6.27 5.14 -1.52
CA MET A 44 6.79 4.36 -2.65
C MET A 44 7.05 2.90 -2.29
N ILE A 45 7.73 2.66 -1.16
CA ILE A 45 8.00 1.32 -0.66
C ILE A 45 6.69 0.57 -0.38
N GLY A 46 5.75 1.21 0.31
CA GLY A 46 4.43 0.65 0.61
C GLY A 46 3.63 0.30 -0.65
N THR A 47 3.68 1.16 -1.67
CA THR A 47 3.01 0.93 -2.97
C THR A 47 3.59 -0.28 -3.71
N LEU A 48 4.91 -0.53 -3.60
CA LEU A 48 5.55 -1.71 -4.19
C LEU A 48 5.30 -2.98 -3.38
N LEU A 49 5.31 -2.88 -2.04
CA LEU A 49 5.12 -4.03 -1.15
C LEU A 49 3.66 -4.53 -1.12
N MET A 50 2.67 -3.65 -1.24
CA MET A 50 1.25 -4.04 -1.21
C MET A 50 0.81 -5.03 -2.30
N PRO A 51 1.17 -4.86 -3.59
CA PRO A 51 0.85 -5.86 -4.61
C PRO A 51 1.62 -7.18 -4.40
N VAL A 52 2.87 -7.12 -3.92
CA VAL A 52 3.64 -8.33 -3.57
C VAL A 52 2.95 -9.10 -2.44
N TYR A 53 2.49 -8.40 -1.40
CA TYR A 53 1.73 -8.96 -0.30
C TYR A 53 0.40 -9.56 -0.77
N GLY A 54 -0.35 -8.83 -1.60
CA GLY A 54 -1.62 -9.30 -2.17
C GLY A 54 -1.45 -10.57 -3.01
N VAL A 55 -0.42 -10.65 -3.86
CA VAL A 55 -0.10 -11.85 -4.66
C VAL A 55 0.29 -13.02 -3.76
N TYR A 56 1.11 -12.77 -2.74
CA TYR A 56 1.51 -13.80 -1.78
C TYR A 56 0.31 -14.37 -1.02
N PHE A 57 -0.59 -13.50 -0.55
CA PHE A 57 -1.81 -13.91 0.13
C PHE A 57 -2.74 -14.70 -0.80
N LEU A 58 -2.94 -14.26 -2.04
CA LEU A 58 -3.75 -14.99 -3.03
C LEU A 58 -3.17 -16.38 -3.34
N ARG A 59 -1.84 -16.48 -3.47
CA ARG A 59 -1.15 -17.77 -3.63
C ARG A 59 -1.36 -18.68 -2.41
N LYS A 60 -1.26 -18.13 -1.20
CA LYS A 60 -1.45 -18.89 0.04
C LYS A 60 -2.90 -19.33 0.23
N ALA A 61 -3.86 -18.45 -0.03
CA ALA A 61 -5.29 -18.75 0.02
C ALA A 61 -5.67 -19.84 -0.97
N ARG A 62 -5.13 -19.80 -2.20
CA ARG A 62 -5.32 -20.86 -3.21
C ARG A 62 -4.74 -22.20 -2.76
N ARG A 63 -3.53 -22.22 -2.20
CA ARG A 63 -2.91 -23.47 -1.69
C ARG A 63 -3.69 -24.09 -0.53
N ASN A 64 -4.26 -23.27 0.33
CA ASN A 64 -4.96 -23.76 1.52
C ASN A 64 -6.45 -24.06 1.28
N HIS A 65 -6.94 -23.99 0.03
CA HIS A 65 -8.36 -24.18 -0.33
C HIS A 65 -9.35 -23.39 0.57
N LEU A 66 -8.92 -22.20 1.03
CA LEU A 66 -9.73 -21.22 1.74
C LEU A 66 -10.54 -20.36 0.78
#